data_AF-A0A3S5ESD4-F1
#
_entry.id   AF-A0A3S5ESD4-F1
#
_cell.length_a   1.000
_cell.length_b   1.000
_cell.length_c   1.000
_cell.angle_alpha   90.00
_cell.angle_beta   90.00
_cell.angle_gamma   90.00
#
_symmetry.space_group_name_H-M   'P 1'
#
loop_
_entity.id
_entity.type
_entity.pdbx_description
1 polymer ?
#
loop_
_entity_poly.entity_id
_entity_poly.type
_entity_poly.pdbx_seq_one_letter_code
_entity_poly.pdbx_strand_id
1 'polypeptide(L)'
;MIFALFYQLKLKHSTLFHHKKSQIITVIPILGNIQQLSRLVNFSQSLYIMLQAGVPLNQALSSFLPRTQTWQTKKIIVSDQILDAEVRSILQWVSQGYAFSDSVSSHLFPMEAQQMLQIGEKSGKLALMLQHISESYQDKLNHQIDLLSQMLEPLMMVIIGSLIGIIMMGMYLPIFNMGSVVQ
;
A
#
# COMPACT_ATOMS: atom_id res chain seq x y z
N MET A 1 -12.27 26.84 12.60
CA MET A 1 -11.30 26.34 13.60
C MET A 1 -11.92 25.38 14.63
N ILE A 2 -13.12 25.63 15.16
CA ILE A 2 -13.77 24.78 16.19
C ILE A 2 -14.06 23.34 15.70
N PHE A 3 -14.40 23.15 14.42
CA PHE A 3 -14.62 21.83 13.82
C PHE A 3 -13.34 20.99 13.70
N ALA A 4 -12.20 21.64 13.43
CA ALA A 4 -10.89 20.98 13.35
C ALA A 4 -10.40 20.54 14.74
N LEU A 5 -10.69 21.33 15.78
CA LEU A 5 -10.37 21.00 17.17
C LEU A 5 -11.17 19.78 17.65
N PHE A 6 -12.46 19.72 17.31
CA PHE A 6 -13.33 18.58 17.64
C PHE A 6 -12.91 17.30 16.89
N TYR A 7 -12.43 17.45 15.66
CA TYR A 7 -11.88 16.34 14.86
C TYR A 7 -10.57 15.79 15.46
N GLN A 8 -9.67 16.66 15.92
CA GLN A 8 -8.41 16.26 16.55
C GLN A 8 -8.61 15.57 17.91
N LEU A 9 -9.59 15.99 18.71
CA LEU A 9 -9.91 15.37 20.00
C LEU A 9 -10.51 13.96 19.84
N LYS A 10 -11.29 13.71 18.79
CA LYS A 10 -11.95 12.41 18.57
C LYS A 10 -11.03 11.31 18.01
N LEU A 11 -9.86 11.67 17.48
CA LEU A 11 -8.89 10.74 16.90
C LEU A 11 -7.86 10.20 17.90
N LYS A 12 -7.72 10.81 19.07
CA LYS A 12 -6.63 10.48 20.01
C LYS A 12 -6.99 9.41 21.05
N HIS A 13 -8.26 9.02 21.18
CA HIS A 13 -8.74 8.21 22.32
C HIS A 13 -9.32 6.83 21.98
N SER A 14 -9.28 6.41 20.71
CA SER A 14 -9.89 5.13 20.30
C SER A 14 -8.84 4.21 19.71
N THR A 15 -8.34 3.30 20.54
CA THR A 15 -7.54 2.12 20.17
C THR A 15 -8.22 1.20 19.15
N LEU A 16 -9.47 1.48 18.79
CA LEU A 16 -10.25 0.88 17.70
C LEU A 16 -9.99 1.48 16.30
N PHE A 17 -9.26 2.59 16.19
CA PHE A 17 -9.05 3.26 14.90
C PHE A 17 -8.03 2.55 13.99
N HIS A 18 -7.20 1.65 14.50
CA HIS A 18 -6.25 0.92 13.65
C HIS A 18 -6.92 -0.08 12.68
N HIS A 19 -8.03 -0.72 13.07
CA HIS A 19 -8.75 -1.65 12.19
C HIS A 19 -9.71 -0.98 11.21
N LYS A 20 -10.40 0.11 11.60
CA LYS A 20 -11.31 0.82 10.69
C LYS A 20 -10.59 1.73 9.70
N LYS A 21 -9.38 2.22 10.01
CA LYS A 21 -8.59 3.01 9.07
C LYS A 21 -8.16 2.16 7.86
N SER A 22 -7.94 0.86 8.05
CA SER A 22 -7.66 -0.07 6.95
C SER A 22 -8.82 -0.11 5.95
N GLN A 23 -10.06 -0.27 6.42
CA GLN A 23 -11.24 -0.29 5.53
C GLN A 23 -11.52 1.04 4.84
N ILE A 24 -11.33 2.19 5.49
CA ILE A 24 -11.55 3.51 4.87
C ILE A 24 -10.47 3.83 3.84
N ILE A 25 -9.21 3.43 4.09
CA ILE A 25 -8.13 3.54 3.11
C ILE A 25 -8.37 2.60 1.90
N THR A 26 -9.10 1.48 2.08
CA THR A 26 -9.48 0.59 0.97
C THR A 26 -10.58 1.18 0.06
N VAL A 27 -11.27 2.26 0.47
CA VAL A 27 -12.35 2.86 -0.35
C VAL A 27 -11.81 3.72 -1.49
N ILE A 28 -10.51 4.07 -1.47
CA ILE A 28 -9.83 4.56 -2.68
C ILE A 28 -9.18 3.32 -3.32
N PRO A 29 -9.81 2.66 -4.31
CA PRO A 29 -9.30 1.41 -4.90
C PRO A 29 -7.87 1.54 -5.44
N ILE A 30 -7.45 2.76 -5.76
CA ILE A 30 -6.13 3.10 -6.26
C ILE A 30 -5.04 2.96 -5.18
N LEU A 31 -5.33 3.31 -3.92
CA LEU A 31 -4.37 3.18 -2.82
C LEU A 31 -4.16 1.71 -2.40
N GLY A 32 -5.20 0.88 -2.51
CA GLY A 32 -5.11 -0.55 -2.20
C GLY A 32 -4.16 -1.29 -3.14
N ASN A 33 -4.22 -0.99 -4.45
CA ASN A 33 -3.35 -1.61 -5.45
C ASN A 33 -1.88 -1.23 -5.25
N ILE A 34 -1.61 0.04 -4.94
CA ILE A 34 -0.26 0.54 -4.64
C ILE A 34 0.35 -0.15 -3.43
N GLN A 35 -0.44 -0.36 -2.37
CA GLN A 35 0.03 -1.10 -1.19
C GLN A 35 0.35 -2.56 -1.53
N GLN A 36 -0.46 -3.22 -2.35
CA GLN A 36 -0.20 -4.59 -2.79
C GLN A 36 1.07 -4.70 -3.64
N LEU A 37 1.27 -3.78 -4.59
CA LEU A 37 2.50 -3.72 -5.38
C LEU A 37 3.71 -3.40 -4.52
N SER A 38 3.58 -2.43 -3.60
CA SER A 38 4.64 -2.09 -2.66
C SER A 38 5.03 -3.26 -1.76
N ARG A 39 4.04 -4.05 -1.29
CA ARG A 39 4.30 -5.30 -0.55
C ARG A 39 5.13 -6.26 -1.38
N LEU A 40 4.71 -6.56 -2.61
CA LEU A 40 5.42 -7.48 -3.51
C LEU A 40 6.86 -7.01 -3.78
N VAL A 41 7.04 -5.74 -4.15
CA VAL A 41 8.36 -5.16 -4.44
C VAL A 41 9.29 -5.25 -3.24
N ASN A 42 8.86 -4.75 -2.08
CA ASN A 42 9.70 -4.76 -0.88
C ASN A 42 10.02 -6.18 -0.41
N PHE A 43 9.05 -7.09 -0.51
CA PHE A 43 9.22 -8.50 -0.17
C PHE A 43 10.23 -9.19 -1.10
N SER A 44 10.05 -9.05 -2.42
CA SER A 44 10.96 -9.60 -3.43
C SER A 44 12.37 -9.01 -3.32
N GLN A 45 12.51 -7.70 -3.15
CA GLN A 45 13.79 -7.02 -2.94
C GLN A 45 14.52 -7.56 -1.71
N SER A 46 13.81 -7.65 -0.58
CA SER A 46 14.38 -8.09 0.69
C SER A 46 14.78 -9.58 0.64
N LEU A 47 13.94 -10.43 0.07
CA LEU A 47 14.27 -11.84 -0.14
C LEU A 47 15.47 -12.01 -1.07
N TYR A 48 15.52 -11.27 -2.18
CA TYR A 48 16.65 -11.28 -3.10
C TYR A 48 17.97 -10.97 -2.39
N ILE A 49 18.02 -9.89 -1.60
CA ILE A 49 19.23 -9.47 -0.87
C ILE A 49 19.67 -10.56 0.11
N MET A 50 18.73 -11.17 0.83
CA MET A 50 19.03 -12.24 1.79
C MET A 50 19.53 -13.51 1.10
N LEU A 51 18.88 -13.94 0.01
CA LEU A 51 19.29 -15.12 -0.73
C LEU A 51 20.64 -14.94 -1.42
N GLN A 52 20.92 -13.74 -1.97
CA GLN A 52 22.25 -13.37 -2.48
C GLN A 52 23.32 -13.42 -1.38
N ALA A 53 22.98 -12.99 -0.16
CA ALA A 53 23.86 -13.05 0.99
C ALA A 53 24.06 -14.49 1.55
N GLY A 54 23.43 -15.50 0.95
CA GLY A 54 23.54 -16.90 1.35
C GLY A 54 22.64 -17.28 2.53
N VAL A 55 21.69 -16.43 2.92
CA VAL A 55 20.70 -16.75 3.96
C VAL A 55 19.73 -17.80 3.39
N PRO A 56 19.49 -18.93 4.08
CA PRO A 56 18.57 -19.95 3.58
C PRO A 56 17.13 -19.42 3.55
N LEU A 57 16.36 -19.85 2.55
CA LEU A 57 15.00 -19.35 2.27
C LEU A 57 14.09 -19.37 3.51
N ASN A 58 14.10 -20.44 4.30
CA ASN A 58 13.28 -20.54 5.51
C ASN A 58 13.63 -19.46 6.55
N GLN A 59 14.92 -19.15 6.72
CA GLN A 59 15.34 -18.08 7.63
C GLN A 59 14.97 -16.70 7.06
N ALA A 60 15.17 -16.50 5.76
CA ALA A 60 14.79 -15.26 5.09
C ALA A 60 13.28 -14.99 5.22
N LEU A 61 12.43 -15.98 4.97
CA LEU A 61 10.99 -15.90 5.17
C LEU A 61 10.61 -15.63 6.63
N SER A 62 11.24 -16.31 7.58
CA SER A 62 10.98 -16.09 9.02
C SER A 62 11.35 -14.67 9.49
N SER A 63 12.22 -13.96 8.76
CA SER A 63 12.63 -12.60 9.09
C SER A 63 11.52 -11.57 8.87
N PHE A 64 10.54 -11.86 8.00
CA PHE A 64 9.39 -11.01 7.76
C PHE A 64 8.31 -11.18 8.84
N LEU A 65 8.31 -12.30 9.57
CA LEU A 65 7.35 -12.51 10.64
C LEU A 65 7.68 -11.63 11.85
N PRO A 66 6.65 -11.11 12.55
CA PRO A 66 6.88 -10.38 13.78
C PRO A 66 7.60 -11.28 14.78
N ARG A 67 8.83 -10.91 15.14
CA ARG A 67 9.53 -11.55 16.26
C ARG A 67 8.70 -11.31 17.51
N THR A 68 8.38 -12.39 18.22
CA THR A 68 7.71 -12.34 19.51
C THR A 68 8.42 -11.32 20.39
N GLN A 69 7.67 -10.28 20.75
CA GLN A 69 8.11 -9.11 21.51
C GLN A 69 8.93 -9.52 22.74
N THR A 70 10.26 -9.42 22.68
CA THR A 70 11.05 -9.23 23.89
C THR A 70 10.90 -7.77 24.29
N TRP A 71 10.69 -7.51 25.60
CA TRP A 71 10.22 -6.27 26.24
C TRP A 71 10.90 -4.93 25.89
N GLN A 72 11.90 -4.89 25.01
CA GLN A 72 12.77 -3.72 24.84
C GLN A 72 12.67 -3.01 23.49
N THR A 73 11.99 -3.57 22.49
CA THR A 73 11.94 -2.92 21.16
C THR A 73 10.51 -2.73 20.70
N LYS A 74 9.85 -1.71 21.26
CA LYS A 74 8.61 -1.13 20.71
C LYS A 74 8.95 -0.39 19.40
N LYS A 75 9.49 -1.10 18.41
CA LYS A 75 9.48 -0.59 17.05
C LYS A 75 8.04 -0.78 16.58
N ILE A 76 7.38 0.32 16.27
CA ILE A 76 6.07 0.35 15.65
C ILE A 76 6.26 -0.23 14.25
N ILE A 77 6.42 -1.54 14.15
CA ILE A 77 6.26 -2.24 12.89
C ILE A 77 4.75 -2.22 12.72
N VAL A 78 4.28 -1.40 11.80
CA VAL A 78 2.93 -1.53 11.25
C VAL A 78 2.94 -2.90 10.58
N SER A 79 2.65 -3.94 11.36
CA SER A 79 2.59 -5.32 10.89
C SER A 79 1.44 -5.34 9.90
N ASP A 80 1.80 -5.53 8.64
CA ASP A 80 0.82 -5.77 7.59
C ASP A 80 0.29 -7.17 7.83
N GLN A 81 -0.87 -7.24 8.50
CA GLN A 81 -1.50 -8.51 8.88
C GLN A 81 -1.72 -9.45 7.68
N ILE A 82 -1.83 -8.87 6.47
CA ILE A 82 -1.99 -9.63 5.22
C ILE A 82 -0.66 -10.31 4.86
N LEU A 83 0.44 -9.55 4.90
CA LEU A 83 1.78 -10.09 4.61
C LEU A 83 2.18 -11.14 5.65
N ASP A 84 1.86 -10.92 6.93
CA ASP A 84 2.15 -11.89 7.99
C ASP A 84 1.40 -13.21 7.78
N ALA A 85 0.13 -13.17 7.38
CA ALA A 85 -0.66 -14.36 7.10
C ALA A 85 -0.11 -15.13 5.89
N GLU A 86 0.25 -14.41 4.83
CA GLU A 86 0.83 -14.99 3.61
C GLU A 86 2.21 -15.60 3.84
N VAL A 87 3.09 -14.94 4.60
CA VAL A 87 4.42 -15.50 4.90
C VAL A 87 4.31 -16.76 5.78
N ARG A 88 3.34 -16.80 6.71
CA ARG A 88 3.08 -18.00 7.52
C ARG A 88 2.60 -19.17 6.69
N SER A 89 1.68 -18.94 5.74
CA SER A 89 1.20 -19.99 4.85
C SER A 89 2.36 -20.52 3.99
N ILE A 90 3.13 -19.63 3.36
CA ILE A 90 4.30 -20.00 2.54
C ILE A 90 5.29 -20.84 3.36
N LEU A 91 5.67 -20.40 4.56
CA LEU A 91 6.58 -21.14 5.43
C LEU A 91 6.07 -22.54 5.78
N GLN A 92 4.77 -22.68 6.02
CA GLN A 92 4.15 -23.98 6.31
C GLN A 92 4.28 -24.94 5.12
N TRP A 93 3.97 -24.49 3.90
CA TRP A 93 4.06 -25.31 2.69
C TRP A 93 5.50 -25.66 2.34
N VAL A 94 6.42 -24.69 2.39
CA VAL A 94 7.85 -24.91 2.13
C VAL A 94 8.45 -25.87 3.17
N SER A 95 8.05 -25.77 4.45
CA SER A 95 8.49 -26.70 5.50
C SER A 95 7.98 -28.12 5.31
N GLN A 96 6.86 -28.30 4.60
CA GLN A 96 6.33 -29.60 4.22
C GLN A 96 7.01 -30.18 2.96
N GLY A 97 7.92 -29.44 2.34
CA GLY A 97 8.68 -29.86 1.16
C GLY A 97 8.06 -29.46 -0.17
N TYR A 98 7.01 -28.62 -0.17
CA TYR A 98 6.50 -28.04 -1.41
C TYR A 98 7.46 -26.98 -1.96
N ALA A 99 7.45 -26.82 -3.28
CA ALA A 99 8.21 -25.78 -3.97
C ALA A 99 7.77 -24.40 -3.49
N PHE A 100 8.71 -23.46 -3.39
CA PHE A 100 8.43 -22.08 -3.02
C PHE A 100 7.48 -21.43 -4.02
N SER A 101 7.68 -21.67 -5.31
CA SER A 101 6.82 -21.16 -6.38
C SER A 101 5.36 -21.62 -6.27
N ASP A 102 5.11 -22.81 -5.74
CA ASP A 102 3.75 -23.36 -5.53
C ASP A 102 3.15 -22.94 -4.17
N SER A 103 4.00 -22.57 -3.22
CA SER A 103 3.59 -22.19 -1.84
C SER A 103 3.04 -20.76 -1.75
N VAL A 104 3.24 -19.96 -2.79
CA VAL A 104 2.95 -18.54 -2.81
C VAL A 104 1.54 -18.27 -3.35
N SER A 105 0.77 -17.47 -2.62
CA SER A 105 -0.59 -17.04 -3.00
C SER A 105 -0.59 -16.07 -4.19
N SER A 106 -1.64 -16.17 -5.02
CA SER A 106 -1.92 -15.25 -6.12
C SER A 106 -2.19 -13.81 -5.65
N HIS A 107 -2.51 -13.62 -4.37
CA HIS A 107 -2.73 -12.30 -3.79
C HIS A 107 -1.41 -11.55 -3.58
N LEU A 108 -0.34 -12.24 -3.18
CA LEU A 108 0.97 -11.62 -2.99
C LEU A 108 1.77 -11.61 -4.29
N PHE A 109 1.78 -12.72 -5.04
CA PHE A 109 2.46 -12.83 -6.33
C PHE A 109 1.45 -13.09 -7.44
N PRO A 110 1.24 -12.13 -8.36
CA PRO A 110 0.43 -12.35 -9.55
C PRO A 110 1.00 -13.50 -10.40
N MET A 111 0.16 -14.07 -11.27
CA MET A 111 0.52 -15.27 -12.04
C MET A 111 1.82 -15.12 -12.85
N GLU A 112 2.09 -13.94 -13.40
CA GLU A 112 3.35 -13.62 -14.08
C GLU A 112 4.57 -13.77 -13.16
N ALA A 113 4.45 -13.32 -11.90
CA ALA A 113 5.52 -13.40 -10.92
C ALA A 113 5.73 -14.84 -10.40
N GLN A 114 4.64 -15.61 -10.22
CA GLN A 114 4.73 -17.03 -9.87
C GLN A 114 5.46 -17.84 -10.95
N GLN A 115 5.22 -17.56 -12.22
CA GLN A 115 5.95 -18.21 -13.33
C GLN A 115 7.45 -17.92 -13.28
N MET A 116 7.84 -16.67 -13.01
CA MET A 116 9.24 -16.30 -12.82
C MET A 116 9.87 -17.03 -11.63
N LEU A 117 9.15 -17.16 -10.51
CA LEU A 117 9.61 -17.96 -9.37
C LEU A 117 9.82 -19.43 -9.76
N GLN A 118 8.88 -20.02 -10.50
CA GLN A 118 8.96 -21.41 -10.92
C GLN A 118 10.17 -21.66 -11.84
N ILE A 119 10.44 -20.73 -12.76
CA ILE A 119 11.63 -20.77 -13.62
C ILE A 119 12.90 -20.64 -12.77
N GLY A 120 12.91 -19.74 -11.80
CA GLY A 120 14.04 -19.52 -10.88
C GLY A 120 14.34 -20.73 -10.02
N GLU A 121 13.30 -21.38 -9.50
CA GLU A 121 13.42 -22.57 -8.66
C GLU A 121 13.91 -23.79 -9.46
N LYS A 122 13.36 -24.02 -10.66
CA LYS A 122 13.81 -25.10 -11.56
C LYS A 122 15.24 -24.92 -12.07
N SER A 123 15.68 -23.67 -12.26
CA SER A 123 17.02 -23.34 -12.76
C SER A 123 18.05 -23.09 -11.65
N GLY A 124 17.65 -23.15 -10.38
CA GLY A 124 18.50 -22.81 -9.23
C GLY A 124 18.87 -21.33 -9.14
N LYS A 125 18.21 -20.46 -9.92
CA LYS A 125 18.45 -19.01 -10.01
C LYS A 125 17.32 -18.20 -9.38
N LEU A 126 16.80 -18.67 -8.23
CA LEU A 126 15.68 -18.04 -7.53
C LEU A 126 15.95 -16.57 -7.16
N ALA A 127 17.15 -16.26 -6.65
CA ALA A 127 17.52 -14.90 -6.28
C ALA A 127 17.47 -13.95 -7.49
N LEU A 128 17.97 -14.37 -8.65
CA LEU A 128 17.96 -13.57 -9.87
C LEU A 128 16.53 -13.31 -10.36
N MET A 129 15.65 -14.30 -10.29
CA MET A 129 14.23 -14.12 -10.63
C MET A 129 13.51 -13.19 -9.64
N LEU A 130 13.81 -13.27 -8.34
CA LEU A 130 13.28 -12.33 -7.34
C LEU A 130 13.72 -10.89 -7.60
N GLN A 131 14.97 -10.68 -8.05
CA GLN A 131 15.44 -9.37 -8.48
C GLN A 131 14.62 -8.85 -9.67
N HIS A 132 14.44 -9.67 -10.72
CA HIS A 132 13.64 -9.29 -11.89
C HIS A 132 12.18 -8.96 -11.52
N ILE A 133 11.58 -9.73 -10.61
CA ILE A 133 10.24 -9.45 -10.08
C ILE A 133 10.25 -8.10 -9.37
N SER A 134 11.22 -7.84 -8.49
CA SER A 134 11.30 -6.57 -7.77
C SER A 134 11.40 -5.37 -8.72
N GLU A 135 12.31 -5.41 -9.69
CA GLU A 135 12.54 -4.34 -10.66
C GLU A 135 11.30 -4.11 -11.55
N SER A 136 10.74 -5.18 -12.12
CA SER A 136 9.57 -5.07 -13.00
C SER A 136 8.33 -4.54 -12.26
N TYR A 137 8.12 -4.95 -11.00
CA TYR A 137 6.99 -4.48 -10.23
C TYR A 137 7.24 -3.11 -9.57
N GLN A 138 8.49 -2.70 -9.38
CA GLN A 138 8.85 -1.35 -8.96
C GLN A 138 8.50 -0.34 -10.06
N ASP A 139 8.72 -0.69 -11.33
CA ASP A 139 8.29 0.14 -12.47
C ASP A 139 6.76 0.25 -12.53
N LYS A 140 6.03 -0.86 -12.34
CA LYS A 140 4.55 -0.85 -12.25
C LYS A 140 4.07 0.02 -11.07
N LEU A 141 4.75 -0.04 -9.92
CA LEU A 141 4.47 0.78 -8.74
C LEU A 141 4.69 2.27 -9.02
N ASN A 142 5.82 2.64 -9.61
CA ASN A 142 6.13 4.02 -9.97
C ASN A 142 5.09 4.58 -10.94
N HIS A 143 4.71 3.81 -11.96
CA HIS A 143 3.68 4.21 -12.90
C HIS A 143 2.33 4.51 -12.23
N GLN A 144 1.93 3.72 -11.22
CA GLN A 144 0.70 3.99 -10.47
C GLN A 144 0.78 5.25 -9.61
N ILE A 145 1.96 5.54 -9.04
CA ILE A 145 2.21 6.77 -8.29
C ILE A 145 2.15 7.98 -9.23
N ASP A 146 2.67 7.86 -10.45
CA ASP A 146 2.59 8.91 -11.46
C ASP A 146 1.15 9.18 -11.89
N LEU A 147 0.35 8.14 -12.12
CA LEU A 147 -1.08 8.28 -12.45
C LEU A 147 -1.85 8.97 -11.33
N LEU A 148 -1.56 8.65 -10.07
CA LEU A 148 -2.12 9.36 -8.93
C LEU A 148 -1.75 10.84 -8.93
N SER A 149 -0.49 11.14 -9.21
CA SER A 149 0.00 12.52 -9.27
C SER A 149 -0.67 13.29 -10.41
N GLN A 150 -0.88 12.67 -11.57
CA GLN A 150 -1.63 13.26 -12.69
C GLN A 150 -3.10 13.52 -12.33
N MET A 151 -3.74 12.65 -11.55
CA MET A 151 -5.13 12.86 -11.09
C MET A 151 -5.27 14.01 -10.09
N LEU A 152 -4.20 14.42 -9.41
CA LEU A 152 -4.24 15.57 -8.50
C LEU A 152 -4.44 16.89 -9.27
N GLU A 153 -3.97 17.02 -10.50
CA GLU A 153 -4.10 18.25 -11.29
C GLU A 153 -5.58 18.58 -11.63
N PRO A 154 -6.39 17.67 -12.19
CA PRO A 154 -7.83 17.89 -12.39
C PRO A 154 -8.57 18.19 -11.08
N LEU A 155 -8.20 17.51 -9.98
CA LEU A 155 -8.81 17.75 -8.67
C LEU A 155 -8.56 19.18 -8.20
N MET A 156 -7.35 19.69 -8.38
CA MET A 156 -7.01 21.09 -8.07
C MET A 156 -7.82 22.07 -8.93
N MET A 157 -8.02 21.78 -10.22
CA MET A 157 -8.86 22.62 -11.10
C MET A 157 -10.32 22.68 -10.61
N VAL A 158 -10.90 21.55 -10.18
CA VAL A 158 -12.26 21.50 -9.64
C VAL A 158 -12.37 22.30 -8.35
N ILE A 159 -11.40 22.17 -7.44
CA ILE A 159 -11.38 22.91 -6.17
C ILE A 159 -11.27 24.41 -6.42
N ILE A 160 -10.34 24.84 -7.27
CA ILE A 160 -10.15 26.26 -7.61
C ILE A 160 -11.39 26.81 -8.31
N GLY A 161 -11.93 26.10 -9.29
CA GLY A 161 -13.15 26.50 -10.00
C GLY A 161 -14.35 26.63 -9.08
N SER A 162 -14.54 25.70 -8.14
CA SER A 162 -15.60 25.79 -7.14
C SER A 162 -15.42 26.97 -6.20
N LEU A 163 -14.19 27.26 -5.75
CA LEU A 163 -13.91 28.42 -4.90
C LEU A 163 -14.25 29.72 -5.61
N ILE A 164 -13.80 29.87 -6.87
CA ILE A 164 -14.11 31.05 -7.69
C ILE A 164 -15.63 31.16 -7.90
N GLY A 165 -16.31 30.05 -8.20
CA GLY A 165 -17.76 30.04 -8.40
C GLY A 165 -18.54 30.49 -7.15
N ILE A 166 -18.13 30.04 -5.97
CA ILE A 166 -18.73 30.47 -4.69
C ILE A 166 -18.51 31.97 -4.45
N ILE A 167 -17.30 32.48 -4.72
CA ILE A 167 -16.96 33.91 -4.59
C ILE A 167 -17.84 34.73 -5.54
N MET A 168 -17.94 34.32 -6.81
CA MET A 168 -18.77 35.01 -7.80
C MET A 168 -20.24 35.04 -7.39
N MET A 169 -20.82 33.90 -6.99
CA MET A 169 -22.20 33.86 -6.50
C MET A 169 -22.41 34.81 -5.31
N GLY A 170 -21.47 34.80 -4.35
CA GLY A 170 -21.52 35.69 -3.19
C GLY A 170 -21.44 37.18 -3.55
N MET A 171 -20.70 37.53 -4.61
CA MET A 171 -20.57 38.92 -5.08
C MET A 171 -21.76 39.39 -5.91
N TYR A 172 -22.38 38.53 -6.72
CA TYR A 172 -23.48 38.92 -7.61
C TYR A 172 -24.86 38.92 -6.93
N LEU A 173 -25.10 38.03 -5.96
CA LEU A 173 -26.40 37.94 -5.26
C LEU A 173 -26.83 39.28 -4.60
N PRO A 174 -25.97 40.04 -3.91
CA PRO A 174 -26.33 41.33 -3.32
C PRO A 174 -26.67 42.41 -4.35
N ILE A 175 -25.97 42.41 -5.49
CA ILE A 175 -26.22 43.36 -6.59
C ILE A 175 -27.63 43.15 -7.16
N PHE A 176 -28.02 41.88 -7.35
CA PHE A 176 -29.36 41.54 -7.83
C PHE A 176 -30.45 42.01 -6.86
N ASN A 177 -30.23 41.82 -5.55
CA ASN A 177 -31.15 42.28 -4.52
C ASN A 177 -31.28 43.81 -4.51
N MET A 178 -30.19 44.56 -4.68
CA MET A 178 -30.25 46.03 -4.75
C MET A 178 -31.06 46.54 -5.95
N GLY A 179 -30.99 45.87 -7.11
CA GLY A 179 -31.79 46.24 -8.29
C GLY A 179 -33.30 46.08 -8.09
N SER A 180 -33.72 45.15 -7.23
CA SER A 180 -35.14 44.92 -6.92
C SER A 180 -35.76 45.95 -5.98
N VAL A 181 -34.95 46.72 -5.25
CA VAL A 181 -35.42 47.73 -4.28
C VAL A 181 -35.64 49.10 -4.94
N VAL A 182 -35.19 49.27 -6.19
CA VAL A 182 -35.27 50.54 -6.94
C VAL A 182 -36.46 50.56 -7.93
N GLN A 183 -37.37 49.58 -7.84
CA GLN A 183 -38.65 49.58 -8.58
C GLN A 183 -39.83 49.84 -7.65
#